data_AF-A0AA40HZL6-F1
#
_entry.id   AF-A0AA40HZL6-F1
#
_cell.length_a   1.000
_cell.length_b   1.000
_cell.length_c   1.000
_cell.angle_alpha   90.00
_cell.angle_beta   90.00
_cell.angle_gamma   90.00
#
_symmetry.space_group_name_H-M   'P 1'
#
loop_
_entity.id
_entity.type
_entity.pdbx_description
1 polymer ?
#
loop_
_entity_poly.entity_id
_entity_poly.type
_entity_poly.pdbx_seq_one_letter_code
_entity_poly.pdbx_strand_id
1 'polypeptide(L)'
;MFQYDSTHGKFKGTVKAENRKLVINGKSISIFKWGDAGAEYVVESTGVFTTMEKAGVHLKGGAKRVIILPLLQMPPIFWRSLTHQAQKVAHHWLYAITASQKTIDGPSGKLWRDGQGTAKNIIPPSTDAAKAVDKVIPALNGKLTGMAFHVLTPNVLVMDLTCRLEKAAKYNDIKKVVKPASESPLKGILDYTEDQAVSCDFNSDTHSSTFNAGAGIALNDHFVKLISWYDNEFGYSNKVCGPYGPHGPPRSKSPLDHQPQQEEERPSAAGESLPQIDPPTH
;
A
#
# COMPACT_ATOMS: atom_id res chain seq x y z
N MET A 1 4.06 -12.91 19.92
CA MET A 1 4.38 -12.37 18.58
C MET A 1 5.09 -11.02 18.70
N PHE A 2 4.47 -9.97 19.24
CA PHE A 2 5.07 -8.61 19.29
C PHE A 2 6.52 -8.48 19.82
N GLN A 3 6.98 -9.32 20.74
CA GLN A 3 8.33 -9.22 21.30
C GLN A 3 9.45 -9.60 20.30
N TYR A 4 9.18 -10.55 19.40
CA TYR A 4 10.17 -11.12 18.47
C TYR A 4 9.60 -11.12 17.06
N ASP A 5 10.24 -10.36 16.17
CA ASP A 5 9.88 -10.24 14.77
C ASP A 5 11.05 -10.69 13.88
N SER A 6 10.77 -11.55 12.89
CA SER A 6 11.81 -12.10 12.02
C SER A 6 12.34 -11.08 10.99
N THR A 7 11.56 -10.05 10.69
CA THR A 7 11.89 -9.00 9.71
C THR A 7 12.52 -7.80 10.42
N HIS A 8 11.86 -7.29 11.46
CA HIS A 8 12.23 -6.05 12.15
C HIS A 8 13.00 -6.27 13.46
N GLY A 9 13.24 -7.53 13.82
CA GLY A 9 14.01 -7.93 15.00
C GLY A 9 13.24 -7.80 16.32
N LYS A 10 13.98 -7.86 17.43
CA LYS A 10 13.39 -7.82 18.77
C LYS A 10 12.93 -6.40 19.13
N PHE A 11 11.70 -6.27 19.66
CA PHE A 11 11.21 -5.01 20.21
C PHE A 11 12.13 -4.51 21.33
N LYS A 12 12.51 -3.24 21.28
CA LYS A 12 13.51 -2.65 22.20
C LYS A 12 12.95 -2.29 23.58
N GLY A 13 11.63 -2.16 23.69
CA GLY A 13 10.95 -1.86 24.96
C GLY A 13 10.59 -3.10 25.75
N THR A 14 9.78 -2.91 26.80
CA THR A 14 9.29 -4.00 27.64
C THR A 14 7.93 -4.48 27.17
N VAL A 15 7.76 -5.80 27.08
CA VAL A 15 6.49 -6.44 26.74
C VAL A 15 6.15 -7.42 27.86
N LYS A 16 4.95 -7.31 28.43
CA LYS A 16 4.44 -8.23 29.46
C LYS A 16 2.97 -8.55 29.19
N ALA A 17 2.53 -9.72 29.66
CA ALA A 17 1.12 -10.06 29.76
C ALA A 17 0.75 -10.01 31.24
N GLU A 18 -0.20 -9.17 31.60
CA GLU A 18 -0.62 -8.97 32.99
C GLU A 18 -2.13 -8.71 33.03
N ASN A 19 -2.85 -9.33 33.97
CA ASN A 19 -4.29 -9.13 34.15
C ASN A 19 -5.13 -9.30 32.86
N ARG A 20 -4.75 -10.28 32.02
CA ARG A 20 -5.33 -10.53 30.67
C ARG A 20 -5.22 -9.35 29.70
N LYS A 21 -4.27 -8.45 29.93
CA LYS A 21 -3.93 -7.33 29.05
C LYS A 21 -2.49 -7.46 28.57
N LEU A 22 -2.22 -6.86 27.41
CA LEU A 22 -0.87 -6.67 26.92
C LEU A 22 -0.32 -5.36 27.53
N VAL A 23 0.84 -5.39 28.16
CA VAL A 23 1.48 -4.21 28.74
C VAL A 23 2.75 -3.91 27.97
N ILE A 24 2.78 -2.76 27.30
CA ILE A 24 3.92 -2.29 26.50
C ILE A 24 4.48 -1.02 27.15
N ASN A 25 5.76 -1.04 27.53
CA ASN A 25 6.42 0.09 28.21
C ASN A 25 5.60 0.63 29.41
N GLY A 26 5.02 -0.27 30.21
CA GLY A 26 4.16 0.07 31.35
C GLY A 26 2.73 0.49 31.00
N LYS A 27 2.39 0.61 29.71
CA LYS A 27 1.03 0.97 29.26
C LYS A 27 0.20 -0.28 28.97
N SER A 28 -0.90 -0.43 29.68
CA SER A 28 -1.86 -1.52 29.47
C SER A 28 -2.73 -1.28 28.23
N ILE A 29 -2.77 -2.27 27.35
CA ILE A 29 -3.56 -2.28 26.12
C ILE A 29 -4.74 -3.22 26.31
N SER A 30 -5.95 -2.70 26.14
CA SER A 30 -7.19 -3.46 26.17
C SER A 30 -7.38 -4.25 24.86
N ILE A 31 -7.85 -5.49 24.97
CA ILE A 31 -7.90 -6.44 23.84
C ILE A 31 -9.29 -6.48 23.17
N PHE A 32 -10.34 -5.93 23.79
CA PHE A 32 -11.71 -5.96 23.26
C PHE A 32 -12.52 -4.70 23.62
N LYS A 33 -13.60 -4.46 22.84
CA LYS A 33 -14.60 -3.38 22.99
C LYS A 33 -14.02 -1.96 22.86
N TRP A 34 -14.14 -1.38 21.66
CA TRP A 34 -13.58 -0.07 21.32
C TRP A 34 -14.09 1.04 22.23
N GLY A 35 -15.41 1.07 22.50
CA GLY A 35 -16.03 2.06 23.39
C GLY A 35 -15.46 2.03 24.81
N ASP A 36 -15.39 0.84 25.42
CA ASP A 36 -14.87 0.66 26.80
C ASP A 36 -13.38 1.04 26.91
N ALA A 37 -12.63 0.86 25.82
CA ALA A 37 -11.23 1.23 25.73
C ALA A 37 -11.00 2.72 25.42
N GLY A 38 -12.05 3.48 25.09
CA GLY A 38 -11.94 4.87 24.63
C GLY A 38 -11.27 5.02 23.25
N ALA A 39 -11.32 3.97 22.42
CA ALA A 39 -10.67 3.97 21.12
C ALA A 39 -11.46 4.83 20.12
N GLU A 40 -10.90 5.98 19.72
CA GLU A 40 -11.54 6.85 18.73
C GLU A 40 -11.32 6.39 17.29
N TYR A 41 -10.12 5.88 17.00
CA TYR A 41 -9.71 5.40 15.68
C TYR A 41 -9.44 3.91 15.75
N VAL A 42 -10.01 3.16 14.82
CA VAL A 42 -9.71 1.74 14.63
C VAL A 42 -9.00 1.56 13.29
N VAL A 43 -7.83 0.95 13.32
CA VAL A 43 -7.12 0.50 12.12
C VAL A 43 -7.57 -0.92 11.80
N GLU A 44 -8.29 -1.07 10.70
CA GLU A 44 -8.81 -2.36 10.25
C GLU A 44 -7.78 -3.03 9.33
N SER A 45 -6.98 -3.93 9.91
CA SER A 45 -5.82 -4.60 9.30
C SER A 45 -6.02 -6.10 9.06
N THR A 46 -7.25 -6.62 9.15
CA THR A 46 -7.52 -8.06 9.01
C THR A 46 -7.48 -8.53 7.55
N GLY A 47 -7.71 -7.60 6.61
CA GLY A 47 -7.90 -7.92 5.19
C GLY A 47 -9.28 -8.52 4.85
N VAL A 48 -10.19 -8.63 5.82
CA VAL A 48 -11.54 -9.20 5.65
C VAL A 48 -12.62 -8.12 5.59
N PHE A 49 -12.52 -7.08 6.42
CA PHE A 49 -13.49 -5.97 6.50
C PHE A 49 -13.06 -4.78 5.62
N THR A 50 -12.90 -5.03 4.32
CA THR A 50 -12.31 -4.06 3.37
C THR A 50 -13.30 -3.10 2.72
N THR A 51 -14.60 -3.19 3.04
CA THR A 51 -15.64 -2.28 2.54
C THR A 51 -16.22 -1.45 3.68
N MET A 52 -16.79 -0.28 3.35
CA MET A 52 -17.42 0.59 4.34
C MET A 52 -18.51 -0.14 5.14
N GLU A 53 -19.34 -0.93 4.46
CA GLU A 53 -20.40 -1.73 5.08
C GLU A 53 -19.83 -2.74 6.09
N LYS A 54 -18.82 -3.53 5.67
CA LYS A 54 -18.19 -4.54 6.50
C LYS A 54 -17.47 -3.92 7.70
N ALA A 55 -16.73 -2.83 7.48
CA ALA A 55 -16.03 -2.09 8.53
C ALA A 55 -16.96 -1.32 9.48
N GLY A 56 -18.23 -1.10 9.09
CA GLY A 56 -19.23 -0.41 9.92
C GLY A 56 -19.48 -1.09 11.27
N VAL A 57 -19.13 -2.38 11.42
CA VAL A 57 -19.21 -3.11 12.69
C VAL A 57 -18.33 -2.47 13.79
N HIS A 58 -17.21 -1.83 13.43
CA HIS A 58 -16.34 -1.17 14.41
C HIS A 58 -16.97 0.12 14.95
N LEU A 59 -17.71 0.85 14.10
CA LEU A 59 -18.47 2.03 14.53
C LEU A 59 -19.57 1.64 15.52
N LYS A 60 -20.29 0.54 15.25
CA LYS A 60 -21.27 -0.04 16.19
C LYS A 60 -20.62 -0.48 17.51
N GLY A 61 -19.34 -0.88 17.46
CA GLY A 61 -18.53 -1.25 18.63
C GLY A 61 -18.00 -0.07 19.45
N GLY A 62 -18.33 1.18 19.08
CA GLY A 62 -17.97 2.39 19.83
C GLY A 62 -16.79 3.17 19.27
N ALA A 63 -16.20 2.76 18.14
CA ALA A 63 -15.18 3.55 17.46
C ALA A 63 -15.81 4.79 16.79
N LYS A 64 -15.10 5.91 16.76
CA LYS A 64 -15.57 7.12 16.07
C LYS A 64 -15.23 7.09 14.57
N ARG A 65 -14.08 6.50 14.23
CA ARG A 65 -13.54 6.44 12.86
C ARG A 65 -12.87 5.09 12.62
N VAL A 66 -12.94 4.63 11.37
CA VAL A 66 -12.29 3.39 10.94
C VAL A 66 -11.39 3.70 9.75
N ILE A 67 -10.14 3.27 9.85
CA ILE A 67 -9.15 3.34 8.77
C ILE A 67 -9.07 1.93 8.21
N ILE A 68 -9.72 1.71 7.07
CA ILE A 68 -9.60 0.45 6.35
C ILE A 68 -8.24 0.45 5.66
N LEU A 69 -7.44 -0.58 5.89
CA LEU A 69 -6.18 -0.76 5.18
C LEU A 69 -6.47 -1.48 3.86
N PRO A 70 -6.52 -0.77 2.72
CA PRO A 70 -6.58 -1.44 1.43
C PRO A 70 -5.34 -2.31 1.24
N LEU A 71 -5.53 -3.46 0.61
CA LEU A 71 -4.44 -4.30 0.14
C LEU A 71 -3.53 -3.45 -0.76
N LEU A 72 -2.33 -3.13 -0.27
CA LEU A 72 -1.23 -2.55 -1.02
C LEU A 72 -1.66 -1.35 -1.89
N GLN A 73 -2.14 -0.27 -1.25
CA GLN A 73 -2.15 1.00 -1.96
C GLN A 73 -0.76 1.62 -1.88
N MET A 74 -0.17 1.69 -3.06
CA MET A 74 0.91 2.59 -3.43
C MET A 74 0.92 3.90 -2.66
N PRO A 75 2.08 4.53 -2.49
CA PRO A 75 2.19 5.96 -2.36
C PRO A 75 2.31 6.61 -3.75
N PRO A 76 1.19 6.98 -4.40
CA PRO A 76 1.18 7.67 -5.69
C PRO A 76 1.75 9.09 -5.63
N ILE A 77 2.10 9.62 -4.45
CA ILE A 77 2.40 11.04 -4.26
C ILE A 77 3.65 11.49 -5.02
N PHE A 78 4.74 10.71 -4.99
CA PHE A 78 5.95 11.05 -5.73
C PHE A 78 5.75 10.94 -7.24
N TRP A 79 5.14 9.84 -7.69
CA TRP A 79 4.94 9.57 -9.11
C TRP A 79 4.07 10.61 -9.77
N ARG A 80 3.08 11.20 -9.06
CA ARG A 80 2.26 12.30 -9.57
C ARG A 80 3.07 13.37 -10.30
N SER A 81 4.21 13.79 -9.75
CA SER A 81 5.06 14.83 -10.34
C SER A 81 5.77 14.38 -11.63
N LEU A 82 6.31 13.16 -11.67
CA LEU A 82 7.00 12.60 -12.84
C LEU A 82 6.03 12.13 -13.93
N THR A 83 4.85 11.66 -13.55
CA THR A 83 3.88 11.07 -14.45
C THR A 83 3.01 12.10 -15.19
N HIS A 84 2.92 13.35 -14.70
CA HIS A 84 2.32 14.43 -15.50
C HIS A 84 3.08 14.69 -16.82
N GLN A 85 4.34 14.26 -16.90
CA GLN A 85 5.15 14.32 -18.12
C GLN A 85 5.19 12.97 -18.87
N ALA A 86 4.43 11.95 -18.45
CA ALA A 86 4.47 10.62 -19.06
C ALA A 86 3.26 10.36 -19.98
N GLN A 87 3.54 9.86 -21.18
CA GLN A 87 2.52 9.52 -22.18
C GLN A 87 1.97 8.10 -21.99
N LYS A 88 2.84 7.15 -21.67
CA LYS A 88 2.51 5.74 -21.38
C LYS A 88 3.43 5.20 -20.30
N VAL A 89 2.87 4.39 -19.41
CA VAL A 89 3.55 3.87 -18.23
C VAL A 89 3.19 2.40 -18.05
N ALA A 90 4.22 1.56 -17.98
CA ALA A 90 4.11 0.17 -17.54
C ALA A 90 4.91 0.04 -16.26
N HIS A 91 4.26 -0.35 -15.16
CA HIS A 91 4.96 -0.70 -13.94
C HIS A 91 5.01 -2.21 -13.74
N HIS A 92 6.13 -2.67 -13.20
CA HIS A 92 6.27 -4.02 -12.69
C HIS A 92 6.66 -3.93 -11.23
N TRP A 93 6.11 -4.85 -10.46
CA TRP A 93 6.45 -4.99 -9.05
C TRP A 93 7.13 -6.33 -8.84
N LEU A 94 8.23 -6.31 -8.10
CA LEU A 94 8.73 -7.50 -7.43
C LEU A 94 8.33 -7.38 -5.96
N TYR A 95 7.34 -8.16 -5.58
CA TYR A 95 6.77 -8.21 -4.23
C TYR A 95 7.50 -9.24 -3.38
N ALA A 96 7.76 -8.86 -2.13
CA ALA A 96 8.01 -9.83 -1.07
C ALA A 96 6.83 -10.80 -0.91
N ILE A 97 7.09 -11.96 -0.31
CA ILE A 97 6.04 -12.87 0.13
C ILE A 97 5.22 -12.21 1.24
N THR A 98 3.91 -12.48 1.26
CA THR A 98 2.99 -11.97 2.29
C THR A 98 2.29 -13.14 2.98
N ALA A 99 1.54 -12.86 4.05
CA ALA A 99 0.79 -13.86 4.81
C ALA A 99 -0.25 -14.64 3.99
N SER A 100 -0.64 -14.14 2.82
CA SER A 100 -1.61 -14.81 1.95
C SER A 100 -1.02 -15.97 1.14
N GLN A 101 0.29 -15.95 0.90
CA GLN A 101 1.00 -17.00 0.15
C GLN A 101 1.24 -18.26 0.98
N LYS A 102 1.59 -19.36 0.29
CA LYS A 102 1.81 -20.67 0.90
C LYS A 102 3.28 -21.06 0.92
N THR A 103 3.66 -21.84 1.92
CA THR A 103 5.01 -22.43 2.03
C THR A 103 5.19 -23.61 1.07
N ILE A 104 4.13 -24.41 0.89
CA ILE A 104 4.01 -25.52 -0.05
C ILE A 104 2.73 -25.36 -0.88
N ASP A 105 2.61 -26.12 -1.97
CA ASP A 105 1.44 -26.05 -2.85
C ASP A 105 0.15 -26.37 -2.10
N GLY A 106 -0.88 -25.56 -2.32
CA GLY A 106 -2.18 -25.70 -1.67
C GLY A 106 -3.29 -24.92 -2.38
N PRO A 107 -4.53 -25.04 -1.90
CA PRO A 107 -5.66 -24.33 -2.49
C PRO A 107 -5.56 -22.82 -2.28
N SER A 108 -6.03 -22.08 -3.28
CA SER A 108 -6.17 -20.61 -3.25
C SER A 108 -7.60 -20.21 -3.55
N GLY A 109 -8.13 -19.26 -2.78
CA GLY A 109 -9.45 -18.65 -3.00
C GLY A 109 -9.44 -17.50 -4.02
N LYS A 110 -8.29 -17.20 -4.64
CA LYS A 110 -8.14 -16.17 -5.68
C LYS A 110 -7.76 -16.83 -7.01
N LEU A 111 -6.49 -16.82 -7.38
CA LEU A 111 -5.97 -17.52 -8.56
C LEU A 111 -5.22 -18.80 -8.15
N TRP A 112 -5.24 -19.82 -9.01
CA TRP A 112 -4.55 -21.10 -8.76
C TRP A 112 -3.06 -20.94 -8.49
N ARG A 113 -2.41 -20.02 -9.22
CA ARG A 113 -0.98 -19.70 -9.05
C ARG A 113 -0.66 -19.13 -7.66
N ASP A 114 -1.59 -18.46 -6.99
CA ASP A 114 -1.39 -17.91 -5.64
C ASP A 114 -1.30 -19.02 -4.57
N GLY A 115 -1.70 -20.25 -4.91
CA GLY A 115 -1.60 -21.42 -4.05
C GLY A 115 -0.27 -22.18 -4.14
N GLN A 116 0.59 -21.83 -5.11
CA GLN A 116 1.89 -22.48 -5.30
C GLN A 116 2.87 -22.08 -4.19
N GLY A 117 3.77 -22.99 -3.81
CA GLY A 117 4.76 -22.78 -2.75
C GLY A 117 5.77 -21.70 -3.12
N THR A 118 5.89 -20.67 -2.27
CA THR A 118 6.72 -19.48 -2.54
C THR A 118 8.22 -19.72 -2.55
N ALA A 119 8.70 -20.72 -1.81
CA ALA A 119 10.13 -21.01 -1.71
C ALA A 119 10.75 -21.49 -3.04
N LYS A 120 9.92 -21.86 -4.03
CA LYS A 120 10.38 -22.46 -5.30
C LYS A 120 9.89 -21.72 -6.53
N ASN A 121 9.07 -20.68 -6.39
CA ASN A 121 8.34 -20.08 -7.50
C ASN A 121 8.48 -18.56 -7.52
N ILE A 122 8.56 -18.01 -8.73
CA ILE A 122 8.24 -16.61 -9.01
C ILE A 122 6.78 -16.59 -9.44
N ILE A 123 5.91 -15.97 -8.63
CA ILE A 123 4.46 -16.10 -8.79
C ILE A 123 3.88 -14.78 -9.27
N PRO A 124 3.38 -14.68 -10.50
CA PRO A 124 2.60 -13.50 -10.89
C PRO A 124 1.28 -13.53 -10.10
N PRO A 125 0.91 -12.54 -9.26
CA PRO A 125 -0.34 -12.58 -8.50
C PRO A 125 -1.49 -11.90 -9.25
N SER A 126 -2.71 -12.04 -8.73
CA SER A 126 -3.77 -11.09 -9.05
C SER A 126 -3.41 -9.72 -8.45
N THR A 127 -3.37 -8.64 -9.25
CA THR A 127 -3.13 -7.28 -8.74
C THR A 127 -4.11 -6.27 -9.32
N ASP A 128 -4.70 -5.47 -8.45
CA ASP A 128 -5.52 -4.30 -8.82
C ASP A 128 -4.79 -2.97 -8.57
N ALA A 129 -3.49 -3.02 -8.21
CA ALA A 129 -2.71 -1.83 -7.84
C ALA A 129 -2.67 -0.79 -8.96
N ALA A 130 -2.64 -1.22 -10.23
CA ALA A 130 -2.64 -0.32 -11.37
C ALA A 130 -3.91 0.51 -11.47
N LYS A 131 -5.08 -0.11 -11.31
CA LYS A 131 -6.38 0.57 -11.35
C LYS A 131 -6.55 1.58 -10.21
N ALA A 132 -5.85 1.37 -9.09
CA ALA A 132 -5.91 2.27 -7.94
C ALA A 132 -5.20 3.61 -8.22
N VAL A 133 -4.14 3.62 -9.04
CA VAL A 133 -3.41 4.85 -9.36
C VAL A 133 -4.28 5.81 -10.17
N ASP A 134 -5.11 5.30 -11.09
CA ASP A 134 -6.04 6.10 -11.89
C ASP A 134 -7.03 6.89 -11.01
N LYS A 135 -7.45 6.31 -9.87
CA LYS A 135 -8.35 6.98 -8.93
C LYS A 135 -7.67 8.09 -8.14
N VAL A 136 -6.39 7.91 -7.79
CA VAL A 136 -5.65 8.89 -6.97
C VAL A 136 -5.06 10.00 -7.83
N ILE A 137 -4.72 9.71 -9.07
CA ILE A 137 -4.19 10.69 -10.03
C ILE A 137 -4.99 10.58 -11.34
N PRO A 138 -6.12 11.30 -11.45
CA PRO A 138 -6.98 11.23 -12.64
C PRO A 138 -6.27 11.54 -13.96
N ALA A 139 -5.20 12.35 -13.94
CA ALA A 139 -4.39 12.68 -15.11
C ALA A 139 -3.66 11.46 -15.74
N LEU A 140 -3.57 10.34 -15.01
CA LEU A 140 -2.97 9.09 -15.45
C LEU A 140 -3.98 8.04 -15.89
N ASN A 141 -5.27 8.35 -15.81
CA ASN A 141 -6.32 7.42 -16.18
C ASN A 141 -6.09 6.86 -17.60
N GLY A 142 -5.98 5.52 -17.70
CA GLY A 142 -5.70 4.82 -18.95
C GLY A 142 -4.26 4.92 -19.48
N LYS A 143 -3.36 5.63 -18.79
CA LYS A 143 -1.94 5.77 -19.17
C LYS A 143 -1.03 4.82 -18.40
N LEU A 144 -1.48 4.33 -17.25
CA LEU A 144 -0.68 3.49 -16.36
C LEU A 144 -1.34 2.12 -16.20
N THR A 145 -0.57 1.08 -16.51
CA THR A 145 -0.93 -0.30 -16.22
C THR A 145 0.29 -1.03 -15.66
N GLY A 146 0.10 -2.25 -15.20
CA GLY A 146 1.22 -3.05 -14.75
C GLY A 146 0.84 -4.42 -14.25
N MET A 147 1.88 -5.12 -13.81
CA MET A 147 1.77 -6.44 -13.21
C MET A 147 2.74 -6.59 -12.05
N ALA A 148 2.75 -7.77 -11.47
CA ALA A 148 3.44 -8.07 -10.24
C ALA A 148 4.04 -9.48 -10.31
N PHE A 149 5.08 -9.72 -9.53
CA PHE A 149 5.63 -11.04 -9.26
C PHE A 149 6.01 -11.11 -7.79
N HIS A 150 5.55 -12.15 -7.08
CA HIS A 150 6.11 -12.50 -5.79
C HIS A 150 7.44 -13.23 -5.99
N VAL A 151 8.44 -12.80 -5.25
CA VAL A 151 9.77 -13.41 -5.17
C VAL A 151 10.06 -13.81 -3.73
N LEU A 152 11.01 -14.72 -3.52
CA LEU A 152 11.36 -15.23 -2.19
C LEU A 152 12.19 -14.20 -1.39
N THR A 153 11.53 -13.13 -0.96
CA THR A 153 12.04 -12.18 0.03
C THR A 153 10.97 -11.98 1.11
N PRO A 154 11.33 -12.00 2.41
CA PRO A 154 10.36 -11.93 3.48
C PRO A 154 9.72 -10.55 3.64
N ASN A 155 10.41 -9.50 3.18
CA ASN A 155 9.93 -8.13 3.22
C ASN A 155 10.67 -7.29 2.16
N VAL A 156 10.22 -6.04 2.00
CA VAL A 156 10.66 -5.05 1.02
C VAL A 156 10.30 -5.47 -0.40
N LEU A 157 9.70 -4.53 -1.12
CA LEU A 157 9.41 -4.66 -2.53
C LEU A 157 10.18 -3.62 -3.34
N VAL A 158 10.27 -3.87 -4.64
CA VAL A 158 10.81 -2.91 -5.59
C VAL A 158 9.82 -2.66 -6.71
N MET A 159 9.70 -1.39 -7.06
CA MET A 159 8.99 -0.93 -8.23
C MET A 159 9.96 -0.71 -9.38
N ASP A 160 9.62 -1.27 -10.52
CA ASP A 160 10.16 -0.91 -11.83
C ASP A 160 9.10 -0.10 -12.57
N LEU A 161 9.37 1.19 -12.79
CA LEU A 161 8.53 2.06 -13.61
C LEU A 161 9.19 2.31 -14.95
N THR A 162 8.63 1.71 -15.99
CA THR A 162 9.02 1.99 -17.37
C THR A 162 8.04 3.00 -17.95
N CYS A 163 8.55 4.19 -18.29
CA CYS A 163 7.70 5.27 -18.78
C CYS A 163 8.26 5.94 -20.03
N ARG A 164 7.34 6.36 -20.90
CA ARG A 164 7.64 7.24 -22.02
C ARG A 164 7.36 8.68 -21.62
N LEU A 165 8.37 9.53 -21.66
CA LEU A 165 8.28 10.96 -21.37
C LEU A 165 7.80 11.73 -22.59
N GLU A 166 6.93 12.70 -22.38
CA GLU A 166 6.47 13.67 -23.37
C GLU A 166 7.60 14.63 -23.74
N LYS A 167 8.28 15.18 -22.73
CA LYS A 167 9.47 16.03 -22.91
C LYS A 167 10.73 15.19 -22.79
N ALA A 168 11.66 15.41 -23.71
CA ALA A 168 12.98 14.79 -23.68
C ALA A 168 13.71 15.19 -22.38
N ALA A 169 14.29 14.23 -21.67
CA ALA A 169 15.11 14.45 -20.50
C ALA A 169 16.28 13.47 -20.45
N LYS A 170 17.49 13.97 -20.18
CA LYS A 170 18.62 13.10 -19.86
C LYS A 170 18.40 12.49 -18.48
N TYR A 171 18.86 11.26 -18.27
CA TYR A 171 18.71 10.57 -16.99
C TYR A 171 19.30 11.37 -15.81
N ASN A 172 20.44 12.02 -16.02
CA ASN A 172 21.05 12.91 -15.02
C ASN A 172 20.15 14.11 -14.65
N ASP A 173 19.35 14.62 -15.57
CA ASP A 173 18.43 15.72 -15.27
C ASP A 173 17.22 15.23 -14.48
N ILE A 174 16.77 13.99 -14.72
CA ILE A 174 15.77 13.32 -13.86
C ILE A 174 16.32 13.22 -12.43
N LYS A 175 17.56 12.75 -12.24
CA LYS A 175 18.20 12.67 -10.91
C LYS A 175 18.24 14.04 -10.20
N LYS A 176 18.59 15.09 -10.93
CA LYS A 176 18.65 16.48 -10.42
C LYS A 176 17.28 17.05 -10.02
N VAL A 177 16.19 16.51 -10.55
CA VAL A 177 14.83 16.89 -10.13
C VAL A 177 14.38 16.07 -8.91
N VAL A 178 14.67 14.77 -8.91
CA VAL A 178 14.22 13.86 -7.85
C VAL A 178 14.90 14.13 -6.52
N LYS A 179 16.22 14.38 -6.52
CA LYS A 179 16.98 14.59 -5.28
C LYS A 179 16.53 15.83 -4.47
N PRO A 180 16.39 17.03 -5.06
CA PRO A 180 15.81 18.16 -4.32
C PRO A 180 14.37 17.90 -3.88
N ALA A 181 13.60 17.13 -4.66
CA ALA A 181 12.23 16.78 -4.29
C ALA A 181 12.18 15.91 -3.02
N SER A 182 13.08 14.94 -2.87
CA SER A 182 13.18 14.10 -1.66
C SER A 182 13.66 14.89 -0.44
N GLU A 183 14.51 15.89 -0.64
CA GLU A 183 15.06 16.69 0.46
C GLU A 183 14.11 17.78 0.97
N SER A 184 13.14 18.22 0.15
CA SER A 184 12.25 19.34 0.50
C SER A 184 10.75 19.01 0.36
N PRO A 185 10.10 19.12 -0.82
CA PRO A 185 8.64 19.01 -0.92
C PRO A 185 8.09 17.62 -0.56
N LEU A 186 8.90 16.57 -0.61
CA LEU A 186 8.51 15.19 -0.30
C LEU A 186 9.34 14.57 0.83
N LYS A 187 9.99 15.40 1.66
CA LYS A 187 10.80 14.92 2.78
C LYS A 187 10.00 14.00 3.71
N GLY A 188 10.57 12.84 4.02
CA GLY A 188 9.93 11.80 4.84
C GLY A 188 8.86 10.99 4.10
N ILE A 189 8.61 11.26 2.82
CA ILE A 189 7.76 10.44 1.94
C ILE A 189 8.64 9.78 0.87
N LEU A 190 9.44 10.58 0.18
CA LEU A 190 10.39 10.15 -0.83
C LEU A 190 11.81 10.26 -0.27
N ASP A 191 12.61 9.24 -0.50
CA ASP A 191 14.05 9.27 -0.30
C ASP A 191 14.81 9.01 -1.62
N TYR A 192 16.11 9.28 -1.62
CA TYR A 192 16.99 9.22 -2.78
C TYR A 192 18.32 8.56 -2.40
N THR A 193 18.75 7.56 -3.17
CA THR A 193 20.05 6.92 -3.00
C THR A 193 20.79 6.73 -4.33
N GLU A 194 22.11 6.88 -4.29
CA GLU A 194 23.05 6.48 -5.36
C GLU A 194 23.89 5.25 -4.96
N ASP A 195 23.63 4.68 -3.77
CA ASP A 195 24.34 3.52 -3.26
C ASP A 195 23.94 2.26 -4.04
N GLN A 196 24.83 1.27 -4.05
CA GLN A 196 24.58 -0.06 -4.60
C GLN A 196 23.75 -0.91 -3.61
N ALA A 197 22.61 -0.36 -3.20
CA ALA A 197 21.73 -0.93 -2.18
C ALA A 197 20.87 -2.10 -2.71
N VAL A 198 20.55 -3.02 -1.82
CA VAL A 198 19.68 -4.20 -2.07
C VAL A 198 18.46 -4.17 -1.14
N SER A 199 17.52 -5.11 -1.32
CA SER A 199 16.23 -5.07 -0.61
C SER A 199 16.35 -5.00 0.92
N CYS A 200 17.26 -5.76 1.52
CA CYS A 200 17.35 -5.81 2.99
C CYS A 200 17.86 -4.51 3.62
N ASP A 201 18.51 -3.63 2.85
CA ASP A 201 18.99 -2.32 3.32
C ASP A 201 17.82 -1.37 3.63
N PHE A 202 16.64 -1.64 3.07
CA PHE A 202 15.43 -0.84 3.26
C PHE A 202 14.47 -1.43 4.31
N ASN A 203 14.85 -2.50 5.02
CA ASN A 203 14.02 -3.03 6.11
C ASN A 203 13.89 -2.00 7.23
N SER A 204 12.65 -1.78 7.68
CA SER A 204 12.28 -0.74 8.64
C SER A 204 12.46 0.69 8.12
N ASP A 205 12.56 0.89 6.80
CA ASP A 205 12.50 2.21 6.20
C ASP A 205 11.08 2.79 6.35
N THR A 206 11.00 4.05 6.80
CA THR A 206 9.73 4.78 7.02
C THR A 206 9.22 5.48 5.77
N HIS A 207 10.06 5.60 4.74
CA HIS A 207 9.71 6.25 3.50
C HIS A 207 8.71 5.40 2.71
N SER A 208 7.91 6.11 1.94
CA SER A 208 6.95 5.52 1.02
C SER A 208 7.60 5.06 -0.29
N SER A 209 8.74 5.66 -0.64
CA SER A 209 9.42 5.42 -1.90
C SER A 209 10.87 5.86 -1.71
N THR A 210 11.83 4.99 -2.02
CA THR A 210 13.25 5.35 -2.04
C THR A 210 13.78 5.15 -3.46
N PHE A 211 13.97 6.25 -4.19
CA PHE A 211 14.43 6.23 -5.58
C PHE A 211 15.90 5.78 -5.63
N ASN A 212 16.16 4.69 -6.36
CA ASN A 212 17.51 4.21 -6.57
C ASN A 212 18.04 4.70 -7.92
N ALA A 213 18.87 5.73 -7.85
CA ALA A 213 19.41 6.42 -9.00
C ALA A 213 20.45 5.59 -9.77
N GLY A 214 21.08 4.59 -9.14
CA GLY A 214 22.05 3.70 -9.78
C GLY A 214 21.40 2.53 -10.52
N ALA A 215 20.18 2.14 -10.13
CA ALA A 215 19.48 0.97 -10.67
C ALA A 215 18.58 1.24 -11.87
N GLY A 216 18.22 2.51 -12.12
CA GLY A 216 17.44 2.88 -13.30
C GLY A 216 18.29 3.00 -14.58
N ILE A 217 17.62 3.07 -15.73
CA ILE A 217 18.28 3.15 -17.04
C ILE A 217 17.44 3.95 -18.03
N ALA A 218 18.08 4.73 -18.89
CA ALA A 218 17.43 5.40 -20.01
C ALA A 218 17.82 4.71 -21.33
N LEU A 219 16.83 4.33 -22.13
CA LEU A 219 17.05 3.86 -23.50
C LEU A 219 17.34 5.04 -24.44
N ASN A 220 16.57 6.12 -24.27
CA ASN A 220 16.75 7.41 -24.92
C ASN A 220 16.09 8.49 -24.07
N ASP A 221 16.16 9.74 -24.52
CA ASP A 221 15.67 10.90 -23.76
C ASP A 221 14.16 10.90 -23.52
N HIS A 222 13.40 10.04 -24.20
CA HIS A 222 11.96 9.88 -24.01
C HIS A 222 11.57 8.55 -23.37
N PHE A 223 12.47 7.61 -23.13
CA PHE A 223 12.11 6.27 -22.67
C PHE A 223 13.05 5.81 -21.57
N VAL A 224 12.52 5.76 -20.35
CA VAL A 224 13.30 5.52 -19.14
C VAL A 224 12.66 4.45 -18.26
N LYS A 225 13.51 3.79 -17.48
CA LYS A 225 13.16 2.87 -16.41
C LYS A 225 13.66 3.46 -15.09
N LEU A 226 12.75 3.63 -14.14
CA LEU A 226 13.00 4.20 -12.82
C LEU A 226 12.75 3.14 -11.76
N ILE A 227 13.69 2.99 -10.84
CA ILE A 227 13.63 1.99 -9.77
C ILE A 227 13.38 2.68 -8.43
N SER A 228 12.44 2.15 -7.65
CA SER A 228 12.21 2.61 -6.28
C SER A 228 11.95 1.44 -5.33
N TRP A 229 12.61 1.48 -4.18
CA TRP A 229 12.38 0.56 -3.07
C TRP A 229 11.26 1.05 -2.17
N TYR A 230 10.64 0.11 -1.45
CA TYR A 230 9.65 0.41 -0.43
C TYR A 230 9.51 -0.77 0.55
N ASP A 231 9.61 -0.49 1.83
CA ASP A 231 9.21 -1.43 2.87
C ASP A 231 7.68 -1.47 2.96
N ASN A 232 7.10 -2.55 2.42
CA ASN A 232 5.65 -2.73 2.34
C ASN A 232 4.97 -2.93 3.71
N GLU A 233 5.71 -3.26 4.76
CA GLU A 233 5.19 -3.37 6.12
C GLU A 233 5.40 -2.07 6.89
N PHE A 234 6.66 -1.62 6.99
CA PHE A 234 7.05 -0.53 7.88
C PHE A 234 6.72 0.84 7.28
N GLY A 235 7.06 1.07 6.02
CA GLY A 235 6.76 2.33 5.32
C GLY A 235 5.25 2.56 5.27
N TYR A 236 4.48 1.51 4.97
CA TYR A 236 3.00 1.57 4.98
C TYR A 236 2.45 1.93 6.37
N SER A 237 2.88 1.19 7.39
CA SER A 237 2.43 1.38 8.77
C SER A 237 2.69 2.80 9.27
N ASN A 238 3.82 3.41 8.89
CA ASN A 238 4.13 4.80 9.24
C ASN A 238 3.18 5.81 8.58
N LYS A 239 2.68 5.55 7.36
CA LYS A 239 1.68 6.42 6.72
C LYS A 239 0.29 6.30 7.33
N VAL A 240 -0.04 5.11 7.84
CA VAL A 240 -1.29 4.87 8.57
C VAL A 240 -1.27 5.57 9.92
N CYS A 241 -0.18 5.44 10.67
CA CYS A 241 -0.07 5.97 12.03
C CYS A 241 0.32 7.45 12.08
N GLY A 242 1.10 7.95 11.12
CA GLY A 242 1.68 9.30 11.12
C GLY A 242 0.68 10.45 11.37
N PRO A 243 -0.48 10.50 10.69
CA PRO A 243 -1.48 11.56 10.91
C PRO A 243 -2.14 11.54 12.30
N TYR A 244 -2.01 10.44 13.04
CA TYR A 244 -2.71 10.18 14.31
C TYR A 244 -1.76 9.97 15.49
N GLY A 245 -0.45 10.10 15.28
CA GLY A 245 0.58 10.03 16.31
C GLY A 245 0.76 11.34 17.09
N PRO A 246 1.45 11.30 18.25
CA PRO A 246 1.68 12.47 19.11
C PRO A 246 2.53 13.59 18.48
N HIS A 247 3.20 13.30 17.36
CA HIS A 247 4.00 14.25 16.57
C HIS A 247 3.43 14.48 15.16
N GLY A 248 2.18 14.10 14.91
CA GLY A 248 1.52 14.39 13.64
C GLY A 248 1.47 15.90 13.38
N PRO A 249 1.63 16.35 12.11
CA PRO A 249 1.51 17.76 11.80
C PRO A 249 0.15 18.30 12.28
N PRO A 250 0.06 19.55 12.75
CA PRO A 250 -1.24 20.17 13.02
C PRO A 250 -2.09 20.06 11.77
N ARG A 251 -3.37 19.69 11.92
CA ARG A 251 -4.31 19.41 10.81
C ARG A 251 -4.26 20.48 9.72
N SER A 252 -3.40 20.30 8.73
CA SER A 252 -3.59 20.87 7.40
C SER A 252 -4.52 19.91 6.69
N LYS A 253 -5.65 20.43 6.19
CA LYS A 253 -6.62 19.67 5.38
C LYS A 253 -5.84 18.83 4.37
N SER A 254 -5.91 17.52 4.51
CA SER A 254 -5.28 16.66 3.52
C SER A 254 -6.08 16.80 2.21
N PRO A 255 -5.49 16.57 1.03
CA PRO A 255 -6.25 16.53 -0.22
C PRO A 255 -7.40 15.51 -0.22
N LEU A 256 -7.41 14.55 0.74
CA LEU A 256 -8.50 13.60 0.94
C LEU A 256 -9.71 14.22 1.67
N ASP A 257 -9.54 15.34 2.38
CA ASP A 257 -10.63 16.07 3.04
C ASP A 257 -11.52 16.84 2.03
N HIS A 258 -11.18 16.79 0.73
CA HIS A 258 -11.92 17.42 -0.36
C HIS A 258 -12.61 16.42 -1.30
N GLN A 259 -12.70 15.14 -0.95
CA GLN A 259 -13.67 14.29 -1.65
C GLN A 259 -15.08 14.70 -1.22
N PRO A 260 -15.97 15.07 -2.15
CA PRO A 260 -17.39 15.19 -1.84
C PRO A 260 -17.80 13.86 -1.21
N GLN A 261 -18.43 13.93 -0.03
CA GLN A 261 -19.22 12.80 0.45
C GLN A 261 -20.19 12.49 -0.69
N GLN A 262 -20.03 11.34 -1.36
CA GLN A 262 -21.08 10.84 -2.23
C GLN A 262 -22.24 10.48 -1.31
N GLU A 263 -23.13 11.44 -1.08
CA GLU A 263 -24.52 11.18 -0.72
C GLU A 263 -25.12 10.47 -1.93
N GLU A 264 -25.10 9.14 -1.91
CA GLU A 264 -25.96 8.35 -2.79
C GLU A 264 -27.39 8.52 -2.26
N GLU A 265 -28.19 9.32 -2.96
CA GLU A 265 -29.64 9.35 -2.81
C GLU A 265 -30.18 7.92 -2.91
N ARG A 266 -31.00 7.52 -1.93
CA ARG A 266 -31.71 6.23 -1.97
C ARG A 266 -32.51 6.14 -3.27
N PRO A 267 -32.38 5.08 -4.07
CA PRO A 267 -33.37 4.79 -5.09
C PRO A 267 -34.71 4.52 -4.40
N SER A 268 -35.71 5.34 -4.73
CA SER A 268 -37.11 5.09 -4.42
C SER A 268 -37.51 3.71 -4.92
N ALA A 269 -38.13 2.91 -4.06
CA ALA A 269 -38.67 1.60 -4.41
C ALA A 269 -39.77 1.74 -5.47
N ALA A 270 -39.43 1.47 -6.73
CA ALA A 270 -40.37 1.15 -7.79
C ALA A 270 -39.99 -0.24 -8.31
N GLY A 271 -40.91 -1.19 -8.18
CA GLY A 271 -40.68 -2.58 -8.49
C GLY A 271 -40.50 -2.82 -9.99
N GLU A 272 -39.46 -3.57 -10.32
CA GLU A 272 -39.37 -4.28 -11.59
C GLU A 272 -39.13 -5.76 -11.28
N SER A 273 -40.05 -6.59 -11.76
CA SER A 273 -40.05 -8.04 -11.65
C SER A 273 -38.90 -8.66 -12.45
N LEU A 274 -38.12 -9.53 -11.81
CA LEU A 274 -37.12 -10.38 -12.47
C LEU A 274 -37.79 -11.35 -13.46
N PRO A 275 -37.22 -11.60 -14.65
CA PRO A 275 -37.75 -12.60 -15.58
C PRO A 275 -37.52 -14.02 -15.04
N GLN A 276 -38.57 -14.83 -15.04
CA GLN A 276 -38.49 -16.26 -14.72
C GLN A 276 -37.73 -17.01 -15.80
N ILE A 277 -36.81 -17.87 -15.39
CA ILE A 277 -36.11 -18.83 -16.25
C ILE A 277 -36.89 -20.14 -16.15
N ASP A 278 -37.50 -20.56 -17.26
CA ASP A 278 -38.19 -21.86 -17.32
C ASP A 278 -37.19 -23.03 -17.39
N PRO A 279 -37.48 -24.17 -16.73
CA PRO A 279 -36.63 -25.34 -16.77
C PRO A 279 -36.71 -26.09 -18.12
N PRO A 280 -35.67 -26.86 -18.50
CA PRO A 280 -35.58 -27.50 -19.80
C PRO A 280 -36.60 -28.63 -19.95
N THR A 281 -37.27 -28.65 -21.11
CA THR A 281 -38.08 -29.79 -21.55
C THR A 281 -37.18 -30.95 -21.99
N HIS A 282 -37.64 -32.17 -21.66
CA HIS A 282 -36.98 -33.47 -21.74
C HIS A 282 -36.16 -33.77 -23.00
#